data_AF-A0A929ISP6-F1
#
_entry.id   AF-A0A929ISP6-F1
#
_cell.length_a   1.000
_cell.length_b   1.000
_cell.length_c   1.000
_cell.angle_alpha   90.00
_cell.angle_beta   90.00
_cell.angle_gamma   90.00
#
_symmetry.space_group_name_H-M   'P 1'
#
loop_
_entity.id
_entity.type
_entity.pdbx_description
1 polymer ?
#
loop_
_entity_poly.entity_id
_entity_poly.type
_entity_poly.pdbx_seq_one_letter_code
_entity_poly.pdbx_strand_id
1 'polypeptide(L)'
;RYLRVGLKYNPDPNAATGTSFSVDVSDSDYEEFWSDELQIFHNPNAKIPLPPEWFGGITQHFFQDGDLHSFTPEGHVLSSYTVVLKITNSD
;
A
#
# COMPACT_ATOMS: atom_id res chain seq x y z
N ARG A 1 -7.28 17.65 -13.34
CA ARG A 1 -6.47 17.16 -12.21
C ARG A 1 -6.79 15.70 -12.00
N TYR A 2 -5.80 14.93 -11.59
CA TYR A 2 -5.94 13.51 -11.31
C TYR A 2 -5.62 13.33 -9.83
N LEU A 3 -6.63 13.16 -8.99
CA LEU A 3 -6.44 13.04 -7.55
C LEU A 3 -6.49 11.57 -7.18
N ARG A 4 -5.37 11.02 -6.69
CA ARG A 4 -5.35 9.71 -6.06
C ARG A 4 -5.73 9.86 -4.59
N VAL A 5 -6.78 9.17 -4.19
CA VAL A 5 -7.34 9.20 -2.84
C VAL A 5 -7.35 7.78 -2.30
N GLY A 6 -6.99 7.61 -1.03
CA GLY A 6 -6.92 6.27 -0.47
C GLY A 6 -6.56 6.22 1.01
N LEU A 7 -6.19 5.02 1.45
CA LEU A 7 -5.76 4.71 2.80
C LEU A 7 -4.33 4.15 2.76
N LYS A 8 -3.46 4.68 3.60
CA LYS A 8 -2.14 4.12 3.91
C LYS A 8 -2.20 3.28 5.18
N TYR A 9 -1.26 2.36 5.33
CA TYR A 9 -1.11 1.59 6.56
C TYR A 9 -0.86 2.51 7.75
N ASN A 10 -1.54 2.23 8.86
CA ASN A 10 -1.35 2.90 10.13
C ASN A 10 -0.67 1.91 11.10
N PRO A 11 0.57 2.20 11.56
CA PRO A 11 1.31 1.28 12.42
C PRO A 11 0.85 1.28 13.89
N ASP A 12 -0.09 2.15 14.29
CA ASP A 12 -0.66 2.10 15.63
C ASP A 12 -1.40 0.75 15.82
N PRO A 13 -1.00 -0.08 16.81
CA PRO A 13 -1.61 -1.39 17.05
C PRO A 13 -3.11 -1.31 17.41
N ASN A 14 -3.62 -0.13 17.77
CA ASN A 14 -5.04 0.10 18.05
C ASN A 14 -5.77 0.78 16.88
N ALA A 15 -5.12 0.96 15.72
CA ALA A 15 -5.76 1.56 14.56
C ALA A 15 -6.84 0.65 13.99
N ALA A 16 -8.08 1.13 13.99
CA ALA A 16 -9.20 0.47 13.31
C ALA A 16 -9.23 0.77 11.79
N THR A 17 -8.55 1.81 11.35
CA THR A 17 -8.53 2.26 9.94
C THR A 17 -7.14 2.71 9.52
N GLY A 18 -6.89 2.68 8.21
CA GLY A 18 -5.70 3.30 7.63
C GLY A 18 -5.70 4.83 7.73
N THR A 19 -4.56 5.44 7.45
CA THR A 19 -4.41 6.90 7.38
C THR A 19 -4.83 7.38 5.99
N SER A 20 -5.84 8.24 5.92
CA SER A 20 -6.30 8.81 4.64
C SER A 20 -5.22 9.66 3.98
N PHE A 21 -5.12 9.55 2.65
CA PHE A 21 -4.29 10.42 1.83
C PHE A 21 -5.02 10.88 0.58
N SER A 22 -4.59 12.02 0.05
CA SER A 22 -5.01 12.56 -1.25
C SER A 22 -3.82 13.27 -1.87
N VAL A 23 -3.48 12.94 -3.11
CA VAL A 23 -2.34 13.50 -3.82
C VAL A 23 -2.68 13.72 -5.30
N ASP A 24 -2.18 14.81 -5.88
CA ASP A 24 -2.31 15.07 -7.31
C ASP A 24 -1.24 14.27 -8.06
N VAL A 25 -1.64 13.29 -8.86
CA VAL A 25 -0.67 12.46 -9.62
C VAL A 25 -0.05 13.20 -10.80
N SER A 26 -0.51 14.43 -11.08
CA SER A 26 0.10 15.33 -12.06
C SER A 26 1.11 16.31 -11.45
N ASP A 27 1.31 16.27 -10.13
CA ASP A 27 2.35 17.06 -9.45
C ASP A 27 3.75 16.61 -9.91
N SER A 28 4.68 17.53 -10.12
CA SER A 28 6.05 17.22 -10.53
C SER A 28 6.82 16.45 -9.46
N ASP A 29 6.42 16.58 -8.20
CA ASP A 29 7.05 15.94 -7.05
C ASP A 29 6.33 14.63 -6.67
N TYR A 30 5.32 14.19 -7.46
CA TYR A 30 4.65 12.91 -7.23
C TYR A 30 5.57 11.73 -7.56
N GLU A 31 5.76 10.85 -6.57
CA GLU A 31 6.50 9.59 -6.71
C GLU A 31 5.65 8.43 -6.18
N GLU A 32 5.70 7.31 -6.91
CA GLU A 32 5.05 6.07 -6.55
C GLU A 32 5.93 4.89 -6.99
N PHE A 33 6.12 3.95 -6.09
CA PHE A 33 6.81 2.70 -6.39
C PHE A 33 5.80 1.59 -6.59
N TRP A 34 6.11 0.66 -7.51
CA TRP A 34 5.35 -0.58 -7.65
C TRP A 34 5.20 -1.32 -6.32
N SER A 35 6.21 -1.22 -5.46
CA SER A 35 6.22 -1.90 -4.17
C SER A 35 5.16 -1.38 -3.20
N ASP A 36 4.71 -0.12 -3.34
CA ASP A 36 3.83 0.55 -2.36
C ASP A 36 2.45 -0.13 -2.21
N GLU A 37 1.97 -0.81 -3.26
CA GLU A 37 0.68 -1.52 -3.29
C GLU A 37 0.81 -3.04 -3.45
N LEU A 38 2.02 -3.56 -3.65
CA LEU A 38 2.23 -5.01 -3.76
C LEU A 38 2.21 -5.68 -2.38
N GLN A 39 1.67 -6.90 -2.37
CA GLN A 39 1.61 -7.74 -1.17
C GLN A 39 2.09 -9.15 -1.52
N ILE A 40 2.94 -9.71 -0.66
CA ILE A 40 3.41 -11.10 -0.77
C ILE A 40 2.84 -11.89 0.39
N PHE A 41 2.15 -12.98 0.08
CA PHE A 41 1.69 -13.95 1.07
C PHE A 41 2.58 -15.19 0.99
N HIS A 42 3.41 -15.39 2.01
CA HIS A 42 4.31 -16.53 2.08
C HIS A 42 3.53 -17.80 2.40
N ASN A 43 3.71 -18.83 1.57
CA ASN A 43 3.16 -20.16 1.83
C ASN A 43 4.07 -20.89 2.85
N PRO A 44 3.59 -21.17 4.08
CA PRO A 44 4.40 -21.86 5.10
C PRO A 44 4.76 -23.30 4.70
N ASN A 45 4.02 -23.89 3.74
CA ASN A 45 4.25 -25.23 3.22
C ASN A 45 5.04 -25.25 1.90
N ALA A 46 5.65 -24.13 1.51
CA ALA A 46 6.45 -24.06 0.29
C ALA A 46 7.64 -25.04 0.37
N LYS A 47 7.80 -25.89 -0.66
CA LYS A 47 8.96 -26.80 -0.75
C LYS A 47 10.29 -26.04 -0.84
N ILE A 48 10.26 -24.88 -1.48
CA ILE A 48 11.36 -23.92 -1.56
C ILE A 48 10.76 -22.57 -1.15
N PRO A 49 10.95 -22.14 0.11
CA PRO A 49 10.42 -20.86 0.58
C PRO A 49 11.00 -19.68 -0.20
N LEU A 50 10.19 -18.65 -0.42
CA LEU A 50 10.66 -17.41 -1.00
C LEU A 50 11.46 -16.63 0.05
N PRO A 51 12.75 -16.31 -0.17
CA PRO A 51 13.52 -15.53 0.79
C PRO A 51 12.97 -14.09 0.86
N PRO A 52 12.58 -13.58 2.06
CA PRO A 52 11.98 -12.26 2.19
C PRO A 52 12.86 -11.11 1.68
N GLU A 53 14.17 -11.25 1.80
CA GLU A 53 15.16 -10.25 1.39
C GLU A 53 15.25 -10.04 -0.12
N TRP A 54 14.64 -10.91 -0.93
CA TRP A 54 14.58 -10.75 -2.39
C TRP A 54 13.57 -9.69 -2.83
N PHE A 55 12.63 -9.33 -1.96
CA PHE A 55 11.55 -8.39 -2.25
C PHE A 55 11.46 -7.29 -1.19
N GLY A 56 12.53 -6.50 -1.09
CA GLY A 56 12.58 -5.33 -0.21
C GLY A 56 11.52 -4.28 -0.59
N GLY A 57 11.00 -3.58 0.42
CA GLY A 57 10.01 -2.51 0.22
C GLY A 57 8.60 -2.97 -0.12
N ILE A 58 8.32 -4.28 -0.14
CA ILE A 58 6.97 -4.83 -0.37
C ILE A 58 6.39 -5.27 0.98
N THR A 59 5.07 -5.11 1.16
CA THR A 59 4.39 -5.67 2.33
C THR A 59 4.40 -7.20 2.25
N GLN A 60 4.90 -7.86 3.30
CA GLN A 60 5.02 -9.32 3.32
C GLN A 60 4.27 -9.92 4.50
N HIS A 61 3.50 -10.97 4.23
CA HIS A 61 2.65 -11.67 5.18
C HIS A 61 3.13 -13.11 5.38
N PHE A 62 3.20 -13.54 6.64
CA PHE A 62 3.62 -14.86 7.08
C PHE A 62 2.54 -15.45 7.97
N PHE A 63 2.22 -16.72 7.76
CA PHE A 63 1.31 -17.45 8.64
C PHE A 63 2.11 -18.37 9.55
N GLN A 64 2.12 -18.11 10.86
CA GLN A 64 2.92 -18.82 11.85
C GLN A 64 2.07 -19.07 13.11
N ASP A 65 2.09 -20.29 13.64
CA ASP A 65 1.39 -20.68 14.87
C ASP A 65 -0.12 -20.37 14.91
N GLY A 66 -0.76 -20.28 13.74
CA GLY A 66 -2.19 -19.94 13.60
C GLY A 66 -2.48 -18.45 13.42
N ASP A 67 -1.45 -17.61 13.50
CA ASP A 67 -1.54 -16.16 13.42
C ASP A 67 -0.90 -15.61 12.13
N LEU A 68 -1.42 -14.46 11.69
CA LEU A 68 -0.89 -13.71 10.54
C LEU A 68 0.09 -12.64 11.03
N HIS A 69 1.36 -12.80 10.69
CA HIS A 69 2.41 -11.81 10.93
C HIS A 69 2.69 -11.03 9.65
N SER A 70 2.74 -9.70 9.74
CA SER A 70 2.95 -8.83 8.58
C SER A 70 4.14 -7.92 8.81
N PHE A 71 5.00 -7.80 7.80
CA PHE A 71 6.00 -6.74 7.70
C PHE A 71 5.53 -5.74 6.66
N THR A 72 5.15 -4.55 7.11
CA THR A 72 4.65 -3.47 6.25
C THR A 72 5.58 -2.28 6.36
N PRO A 73 6.31 -1.91 5.30
CA PRO A 73 7.11 -0.69 5.31
C PRO A 73 6.26 0.57 5.51
N GLU A 74 6.91 1.65 5.93
CA GLU A 74 6.23 2.92 6.15
C GLU A 74 5.66 3.49 4.84
N GLY A 75 4.47 4.09 4.91
CA GLY A 75 3.87 4.78 3.78
C GLY A 75 3.13 3.89 2.77
N HIS A 76 3.11 2.57 2.96
CA HIS A 76 2.40 1.62 2.10
C HIS A 76 0.91 1.92 1.97
N VAL A 77 0.40 1.71 0.76
CA VAL A 77 -0.99 1.97 0.41
C VAL A 77 -1.81 0.69 0.59
N LEU A 78 -2.88 0.78 1.38
CA LEU A 78 -3.83 -0.32 1.60
C LEU A 78 -4.87 -0.39 0.48
N SER A 79 -5.34 0.78 0.04
CA SER A 79 -6.29 0.90 -1.06
C SER A 79 -6.26 2.32 -1.59
N SER A 80 -6.46 2.48 -2.89
CA SER A 80 -6.60 3.79 -3.50
C SER A 80 -7.49 3.76 -4.74
N TYR A 81 -7.99 4.92 -5.12
CA TYR A 81 -8.67 5.16 -6.39
C TYR A 81 -8.33 6.55 -6.90
N THR A 82 -8.35 6.71 -8.23
CA THR A 82 -8.05 7.99 -8.87
C THR A 82 -9.33 8.67 -9.36
N VAL A 83 -9.54 9.92 -8.96
CA VAL A 83 -10.62 10.78 -9.42
C VAL A 83 -10.10 11.72 -10.50
N VAL A 84 -10.74 11.71 -11.67
CA VAL A 84 -10.44 12.64 -12.75
C VAL A 84 -11.36 13.86 -12.63
N LEU A 85 -10.78 15.02 -12.35
CA LEU A 85 -11.50 16.27 -12.19
C LEU A 85 -11.23 17.22 -13.36
N LYS A 86 -12.32 17.67 -14.01
CA LYS A 86 -12.32 18.78 -14.96
C LYS A 86 -13.08 19.94 -14.34
N ILE A 87 -12.39 21.05 -14.11
CA ILE A 87 -13.04 22.30 -13.70
C ILE A 87 -13.59 22.96 -14.96
N THR A 88 -14.87 23.30 -14.94
CA THR A 88 -15.55 24.06 -15.98
C THR A 88 -16.15 25.30 -15.33
N ASN A 89 -16.01 26.45 -15.97
CA ASN A 89 -16.79 27.61 -15.56
C ASN A 89 -18.26 27.34 -15.92
N SER A 90 -19.17 27.76 -15.06
CA SER A 90 -20.58 27.89 -15.43
C SER A 90 -20.70 29.15 -16.27
N ASP A 91 -21.16 29.01 -17.51
CA ASP A 91 -21.58 30.16 -18.34
C ASP A 91 -22.78 30.87 -17.71
#